data_AF-A0A8T7FGN9-F1
#
_entry.id   AF-A0A8T7FGN9-F1
#
_cell.length_a   1.000
_cell.length_b   1.000
_cell.length_c   1.000
_cell.angle_alpha   90.00
_cell.angle_beta   90.00
_cell.angle_gamma   90.00
#
_symmetry.space_group_name_H-M   'P 1'
#
loop_
_entity.id
_entity.type
_entity.pdbx_description
1 polymer ?
#
loop_
_entity_poly.entity_id
_entity_poly.type
_entity_poly.pdbx_seq_one_letter_code
_entity_poly.pdbx_strand_id
1 'polypeptide(L)'
;MNAIPNPDLIYDLFGGIFKPQFIRIALQLDVFTPLAENPSTAEQIAQACGCDTTGMKANSGGTAHSFETYRGWLNETGFPSVSQLSERWLAARK
;
A
#
# COMPACT_ATOMS: atom_id res chain seq x y z
N MET A 1 1.23 21.96 26.41
CA MET A 1 0.59 21.72 25.10
C MET A 1 1.03 20.35 24.65
N ASN A 2 0.11 19.39 24.49
CA ASN A 2 0.46 18.08 23.92
C ASN A 2 0.55 18.22 22.41
N ALA A 3 1.75 18.02 21.84
CA ALA A 3 1.90 17.96 20.40
C ALA A 3 1.10 16.75 19.89
N ILE A 4 0.20 16.97 18.94
CA ILE A 4 -0.46 15.88 18.22
C ILE A 4 0.64 15.16 17.41
N PRO A 5 0.86 13.85 17.62
CA PRO A 5 1.88 13.13 16.87
C PRO A 5 1.60 13.20 15.37
N ASN A 6 2.64 13.33 14.54
CA ASN A 6 2.50 13.29 13.08
C ASN A 6 2.14 11.85 12.65
N PRO A 7 0.91 11.58 12.20
CA PRO A 7 0.47 10.23 11.88
C PRO A 7 1.19 9.67 10.64
N ASP A 8 1.58 10.52 9.69
CA ASP A 8 2.32 10.10 8.50
C ASP A 8 3.73 9.64 8.86
N LEU A 9 4.40 10.33 9.78
CA LEU A 9 5.71 9.92 10.27
C LEU A 9 5.66 8.57 10.98
N ILE A 10 4.63 8.34 11.80
CA ILE A 10 4.43 7.04 12.48
C ILE A 10 4.22 5.93 11.45
N TYR A 11 3.37 6.17 10.45
CA TYR A 11 3.11 5.20 9.40
C TYR A 11 4.35 4.91 8.55
N ASP A 12 5.13 5.93 8.19
CA ASP A 12 6.34 5.74 7.40
C ASP A 12 7.43 5.00 8.17
N LEU A 13 7.52 5.18 9.50
CA LEU A 13 8.43 4.42 10.36
C LEU A 13 8.03 2.95 10.44
N PHE A 14 6.74 2.66 10.69
CA PHE A 14 6.24 1.28 10.77
C PHE A 14 6.20 0.60 9.40
N GLY A 15 5.66 1.26 8.38
CA GLY A 15 5.58 0.76 7.01
C GLY A 15 6.96 0.67 6.35
N GLY A 16 7.88 1.56 6.72
CA GLY A 16 9.25 1.60 6.22
C GLY A 16 10.02 0.32 6.45
N ILE A 17 9.70 -0.45 7.51
CA ILE A 17 10.37 -1.72 7.81
C ILE A 17 10.12 -2.78 6.72
N PHE A 18 9.01 -2.68 5.98
CA PHE A 18 8.67 -3.62 4.92
C PHE A 18 9.40 -3.31 3.60
N LYS A 19 9.81 -2.05 3.37
CA LYS A 19 10.48 -1.65 2.13
C LYS A 19 11.74 -2.48 1.83
N PRO A 20 12.65 -2.74 2.80
CA PRO A 20 13.79 -3.63 2.55
C PRO A 20 13.40 -5.06 2.20
N GLN A 21 12.29 -5.58 2.76
CA GLN A 21 11.83 -6.94 2.46
C GLN A 21 11.26 -7.04 1.05
N PHE A 22 10.48 -6.05 0.60
CA PHE A 22 10.00 -6.01 -0.79
C PHE A 22 11.15 -5.91 -1.79
N ILE A 23 12.15 -5.08 -1.51
CA ILE A 23 13.37 -5.00 -2.35
C ILE A 23 14.10 -6.35 -2.37
N ARG A 24 14.27 -6.99 -1.22
CA ARG A 24 14.90 -8.31 -1.13
C ARG A 24 14.14 -9.35 -1.95
N ILE A 25 12.82 -9.42 -1.83
CA ILE A 25 11.98 -10.36 -2.58
C ILE A 25 12.10 -10.07 -4.09
N ALA A 26 12.02 -8.80 -4.50
CA ALA A 26 12.17 -8.40 -5.89
C ALA A 26 13.53 -8.82 -6.48
N LEU A 27 14.61 -8.72 -5.70
CA LEU A 27 15.94 -9.22 -6.09
C LEU A 27 15.98 -10.75 -6.18
N GLN A 28 15.38 -11.46 -5.21
CA GLN A 28 15.36 -12.93 -5.21
C GLN A 28 14.54 -13.53 -6.35
N LEU A 29 13.48 -12.84 -6.77
CA LEU A 29 12.61 -13.22 -7.89
C LEU A 29 13.10 -12.68 -9.24
N ASP A 30 14.20 -11.94 -9.26
CA ASP A 30 14.76 -11.30 -10.45
C ASP A 30 13.75 -10.41 -11.20
N VAL A 31 12.95 -9.64 -10.45
CA VAL A 31 11.88 -8.78 -11.00
C VAL A 31 12.43 -7.68 -11.91
N PHE A 32 13.65 -7.22 -11.64
CA PHE A 32 14.22 -6.07 -12.35
C PHE A 32 14.74 -6.41 -13.76
N THR A 33 15.11 -7.66 -14.02
CA THR A 33 15.57 -8.10 -15.36
C THR A 33 14.49 -7.91 -16.43
N PRO A 34 13.27 -8.47 -16.30
CA PRO A 34 12.21 -8.23 -17.28
C PRO A 34 11.74 -6.76 -17.33
N LEU A 35 11.77 -6.04 -16.19
CA LEU A 35 11.42 -4.61 -16.17
C LEU A 35 12.45 -3.72 -16.89
N ALA A 36 13.72 -4.12 -16.94
CA ALA A 36 14.76 -3.37 -17.63
C ALA A 36 14.62 -3.45 -19.15
N GLU A 37 14.01 -4.51 -19.67
CA GLU A 37 13.79 -4.70 -21.10
C GLU A 37 12.62 -3.84 -21.61
N ASN A 38 11.50 -3.81 -20.88
CA ASN A 38 10.31 -3.05 -21.25
C ASN A 38 9.34 -2.86 -20.07
N PRO A 39 8.55 -1.77 -20.07
CA PRO A 39 7.46 -1.61 -19.12
C PRO A 39 6.49 -2.80 -19.18
N SER A 40 6.26 -3.43 -18.03
CA SER A 40 5.46 -4.66 -17.90
C SER A 40 4.41 -4.52 -16.80
N THR A 41 3.27 -5.20 -16.96
CA THR A 41 2.26 -5.32 -15.90
C THR A 41 2.67 -6.34 -14.84
N ALA A 42 2.02 -6.31 -13.68
CA ALA A 42 2.28 -7.29 -12.62
C ALA A 42 2.02 -8.73 -13.07
N GLU A 43 1.05 -8.96 -13.96
CA GLU A 43 0.77 -10.27 -14.58
C GLU A 43 1.94 -10.74 -15.45
N GLN A 44 2.48 -9.85 -16.29
CA GLN A 44 3.60 -10.17 -17.17
C GLN A 44 4.87 -10.49 -16.37
N ILE A 45 5.14 -9.70 -15.32
CA ILE A 45 6.26 -9.95 -14.41
C ILE A 45 6.06 -11.25 -13.63
N ALA A 46 4.84 -11.52 -13.13
CA ALA A 46 4.55 -12.76 -12.41
C ALA A 46 4.80 -13.99 -13.30
N GLN A 47 4.39 -13.92 -14.58
CA GLN A 47 4.67 -14.96 -15.56
C GLN A 47 6.17 -15.12 -15.82
N ALA A 48 6.90 -14.02 -16.03
CA ALA A 48 8.35 -14.05 -16.29
C ALA A 48 9.15 -14.59 -15.10
N CYS A 49 8.75 -14.27 -13.88
CA CYS A 49 9.40 -14.68 -12.63
C CYS A 49 8.88 -16.02 -12.08
N GLY A 50 7.89 -16.64 -12.73
CA GLY A 50 7.30 -17.92 -12.29
C GLY A 50 6.61 -17.87 -10.93
N CYS A 51 5.96 -16.75 -10.59
CA CYS A 51 5.31 -16.55 -9.29
C CYS A 51 3.82 -16.19 -9.42
N ASP A 52 3.11 -16.13 -8.29
CA ASP A 52 1.70 -15.78 -8.24
C ASP A 52 1.45 -14.28 -8.51
N THR A 53 0.43 -13.99 -9.33
CA THR A 53 0.03 -12.63 -9.71
C THR A 53 -0.44 -11.80 -8.52
N THR A 54 -1.16 -12.39 -7.55
CA THR A 54 -1.63 -11.67 -6.35
C THR A 54 -0.45 -11.22 -5.50
N GLY A 55 0.54 -12.10 -5.32
CA GLY A 55 1.79 -11.79 -4.64
C GLY A 55 2.58 -10.68 -5.34
N MET A 56 2.70 -10.74 -6.67
CA MET A 56 3.40 -9.71 -7.44
C MET A 56 2.71 -8.33 -7.35
N LYS A 57 1.38 -8.29 -7.38
CA LYS A 57 0.60 -7.06 -7.17
C LYS A 57 0.77 -6.46 -5.77
N ALA A 58 0.88 -7.31 -4.76
CA ALA A 58 1.14 -6.87 -3.39
C ALA A 58 2.56 -6.26 -3.27
N ASN A 59 3.54 -6.88 -3.92
CA ASN A 59 4.91 -6.37 -3.99
C ASN A 59 5.01 -5.00 -4.71
N SER A 60 4.13 -4.74 -5.68
CA SER A 60 4.02 -3.43 -6.35
C SER A 60 3.25 -2.36 -5.55
N GLY A 61 2.78 -2.67 -4.33
CA GLY A 61 2.18 -1.69 -3.41
C GLY A 61 0.65 -1.67 -3.35
N GLY A 62 -0.05 -2.58 -4.04
CA GLY A 62 -1.52 -2.65 -4.03
C GLY A 62 -2.23 -1.38 -4.54
N THR A 63 -3.57 -1.40 -4.53
CA THR A 63 -4.40 -0.24 -4.92
C THR A 63 -4.87 0.48 -3.65
N ALA A 64 -4.44 1.72 -3.44
CA ALA A 64 -5.05 2.59 -2.42
C ALA A 64 -6.42 3.10 -2.91
N HIS A 65 -7.41 3.14 -2.03
CA HIS A 65 -8.72 3.72 -2.33
C HIS A 65 -8.79 5.18 -1.89
N SER A 66 -9.69 5.96 -2.51
CA SER A 66 -9.89 7.36 -2.14
C SER A 66 -10.49 7.51 -0.74
N PHE A 67 -10.30 8.66 -0.09
CA PHE A 67 -10.96 8.98 1.18
C PHE A 67 -12.48 8.82 1.09
N GLU A 68 -13.10 9.22 -0.02
CA GLU A 68 -14.54 9.10 -0.23
C GLU A 68 -15.01 7.66 -0.25
N THR A 69 -14.22 6.77 -0.85
CA THR A 69 -14.48 5.33 -0.84
C THR A 69 -14.47 4.79 0.59
N TYR A 70 -13.43 5.12 1.37
CA TYR A 70 -13.34 4.69 2.77
C TYR A 70 -14.46 5.28 3.64
N ARG A 71 -14.81 6.55 3.44
CA ARG A 71 -15.90 7.22 4.16
C ARG A 71 -17.23 6.52 3.91
N GLY A 72 -17.51 6.11 2.67
CA GLY A 72 -18.72 5.35 2.32
C GLY A 72 -18.83 4.05 3.13
N TRP A 73 -17.80 3.21 3.09
CA TRP A 73 -17.77 1.95 3.83
C TRP A 73 -17.87 2.12 5.35
N LEU A 74 -17.25 3.16 5.90
CA LEU A 74 -17.31 3.44 7.34
C LEU A 74 -18.69 3.92 7.77
N ASN A 75 -19.36 4.74 6.96
CA ASN A 75 -20.75 5.13 7.20
C ASN A 75 -21.69 3.92 7.17
N GLU A 76 -21.55 3.04 6.18
CA GLU A 76 -22.35 1.81 6.05
C GLU A 76 -22.18 0.85 7.25
N THR A 77 -20.99 0.86 7.85
CA THR A 77 -20.66 0.02 9.03
C THR A 77 -20.97 0.70 10.37
N GLY A 78 -21.58 1.89 10.35
CA GLY A 78 -22.10 2.57 11.56
C GLY A 78 -21.12 3.55 12.22
N PHE A 79 -20.18 4.13 11.47
CA PHE A 79 -19.33 5.23 11.92
C PHE A 79 -19.74 6.54 11.23
N PRO A 80 -20.71 7.29 11.77
CA PRO A 80 -21.27 8.49 11.12
C PRO A 80 -20.29 9.67 11.07
N SER A 81 -19.23 9.67 11.88
CA SER A 81 -18.22 10.73 11.90
C SER A 81 -16.90 10.19 11.38
N VAL A 82 -16.58 10.53 10.13
CA VAL A 82 -15.30 10.20 9.48
C VAL A 82 -14.59 11.49 9.09
N SER A 83 -13.34 11.65 9.50
CA SER A 83 -12.51 12.83 9.20
C SER A 83 -11.17 12.40 8.64
N GLN A 84 -10.75 13.01 7.53
CA GLN A 84 -9.41 12.80 6.98
C GLN A 84 -8.38 13.55 7.84
N LEU A 85 -7.38 12.83 8.33
CA LEU A 85 -6.27 13.39 9.10
C LEU A 85 -5.07 13.70 8.19
N SER A 86 -4.86 12.88 7.15
CA SER A 86 -3.86 13.09 6.11
C SER A 86 -4.26 12.34 4.82
N GLU A 87 -3.43 12.37 3.79
CA GLU A 87 -3.63 11.55 2.59
C GLU A 87 -3.79 10.05 2.92
N ARG A 88 -3.14 9.57 3.98
CA ARG A 88 -3.09 8.14 4.35
C ARG A 88 -3.88 7.79 5.61
N TRP A 89 -4.36 8.79 6.34
CA TRP A 89 -5.03 8.59 7.62
C TRP A 89 -6.42 9.22 7.65
N LEU A 90 -7.33 8.50 8.29
CA LEU A 90 -8.65 8.99 8.68
C LEU A 90 -8.93 8.54 10.11
N ALA A 91 -9.80 9.29 10.79
CA ALA A 91 -10.41 8.92 12.05
C ALA A 91 -11.89 8.65 11.82
N ALA A 92 -12.41 7.57 12.41
CA ALA A 92 -13.81 7.22 12.39
C ALA A 92 -14.34 7.11 13.83
N ARG A 93 -15.52 7.66 14.10
CA ARG A 93 -16.20 7.58 15.40
C ARG A 93 -17.64 7.11 15.20
N LYS A 94 -18.11 6.31 16.15
CA LYS A 94 -19.53 5.95 16.28
C LYS A 94 -20.34 7.14 16.75
#